data_AF-A0A933Z410-F1
#
_entry.id   AF-A0A933Z410-F1
#
_cell.length_a   1.000
_cell.length_b   1.000
_cell.length_c   1.000
_cell.angle_alpha   90.00
_cell.angle_beta   90.00
_cell.angle_gamma   90.00
#
_symmetry.space_group_name_H-M   'P 1'
#
loop_
_entity.id
_entity.type
_entity.pdbx_description
1 polymer ?
#
loop_
_entity_poly.entity_id
_entity_poly.type
_entity_poly.pdbx_seq_one_letter_code
_entity_poly.pdbx_strand_id
1 'polypeptide(L)'
;MPRLTPPLAALVLVLMLGLHPTAGLASPDFRQQNDLVDFAPPAWFLEGHFVAREVGPHYLFGSVADFVKSLNCPTAWLIEDAEAARQERLAKEGKNFEYTIYLEAAGPAGPVYWVFVVLPHKNAQEWFEERRSYHRSKAKAYYGQTQSGLERAMAEGLTVAGELRFLVEDGQVSLKVPEEVLMQGAKFPARYDLRDGKRL
;
A
#
# COMPACT_ATOMS: atom_id res chain seq x y z
N MET A 1 -25.20 -21.69 27.52
CA MET A 1 -25.10 -20.58 26.54
C MET A 1 -23.62 -20.46 26.13
N PRO A 2 -23.22 -21.00 24.97
CA PRO A 2 -21.85 -20.88 24.52
C PRO A 2 -21.63 -19.51 23.88
N ARG A 3 -20.56 -18.82 24.31
CA ARG A 3 -20.15 -17.52 23.78
C ARG A 3 -19.39 -17.76 22.46
N LEU A 4 -19.91 -17.21 21.37
CA LEU A 4 -19.22 -17.11 20.08
C LEU A 4 -18.11 -16.05 20.19
N THR A 5 -16.87 -16.48 20.10
CA THR A 5 -15.69 -15.63 19.84
C THR A 5 -15.54 -15.40 18.33
N PRO A 6 -15.20 -14.20 17.85
CA PRO A 6 -14.92 -13.98 16.44
C PRO A 6 -13.52 -14.51 16.06
N PRO A 7 -13.29 -14.87 14.79
CA PRO A 7 -12.03 -15.49 14.35
C PRO A 7 -10.89 -14.47 14.35
N LEU A 8 -9.73 -14.90 14.85
CA LEU A 8 -8.46 -14.22 14.67
C LEU A 8 -8.20 -14.03 13.17
N ALA A 9 -8.04 -12.78 12.73
CA ALA A 9 -7.33 -12.49 11.49
C ALA A 9 -5.88 -12.95 11.66
N ALA A 10 -5.47 -13.92 10.85
CA ALA A 10 -4.13 -14.46 10.84
C ALA A 10 -3.15 -13.40 10.34
N LEU A 11 -2.31 -12.90 11.24
CA LEU A 11 -1.12 -12.14 10.91
C LEU A 11 -0.11 -13.12 10.31
N VAL A 12 0.12 -13.05 9.00
CA VAL A 12 1.23 -13.76 8.36
C VAL A 12 2.51 -13.02 8.72
N LEU A 13 3.18 -13.48 9.77
CA LEU A 13 4.53 -13.08 10.12
C LEU A 13 5.50 -14.03 9.39
N VAL A 14 6.04 -13.63 8.25
CA VAL A 14 7.09 -14.39 7.56
C VAL A 14 8.39 -14.26 8.35
N LEU A 15 8.73 -15.29 9.11
CA LEU A 15 10.00 -15.41 9.82
C LEU A 15 11.00 -16.14 8.90
N MET A 16 11.83 -15.38 8.17
CA MET A 16 12.91 -15.97 7.36
C MET A 16 14.06 -16.40 8.27
N LEU A 17 14.03 -17.66 8.72
CA LEU A 17 15.19 -18.35 9.29
C LEU A 17 16.09 -18.83 8.14
N GLY A 18 17.35 -18.39 8.17
CA GLY A 18 18.29 -18.55 7.07
C GLY A 18 18.64 -19.98 6.69
N LEU A 19 18.91 -20.18 5.40
CA LEU A 19 19.60 -21.32 4.82
C LEU A 19 20.55 -20.82 3.71
N HIS A 20 21.62 -21.59 3.52
CA HIS A 20 22.90 -21.26 2.89
C HIS A 20 22.81 -21.17 1.35
N PRO A 21 23.81 -20.59 0.65
CA PRO A 21 23.74 -20.36 -0.78
C PRO A 21 23.96 -21.68 -1.54
N THR A 22 22.96 -22.13 -2.29
CA THR A 22 23.13 -23.11 -3.36
C THR A 22 23.31 -22.38 -4.68
N ALA A 23 24.21 -22.90 -5.52
CA ALA A 23 24.55 -22.34 -6.81
C ALA A 23 23.34 -22.30 -7.76
N GLY A 24 22.88 -21.09 -8.07
CA GLY A 24 22.42 -20.63 -9.38
C GLY A 24 21.39 -21.46 -10.14
N LEU A 25 20.30 -21.89 -9.52
CA LEU A 25 19.05 -22.03 -10.27
C LEU A 25 18.54 -20.61 -10.56
N ALA A 26 18.08 -20.34 -11.78
CA ALA A 26 17.37 -19.10 -12.07
C ALA A 26 16.27 -18.95 -11.03
N SER A 27 16.34 -17.89 -10.22
CA SER A 27 15.27 -17.60 -9.27
C SER A 27 13.98 -17.51 -10.07
N PRO A 28 12.90 -18.25 -9.71
CA PRO A 28 11.65 -18.13 -10.42
C PRO A 28 11.22 -16.66 -10.50
N ASP A 29 10.57 -16.28 -11.59
CA ASP A 29 10.06 -14.92 -11.81
C ASP A 29 9.21 -14.48 -10.60
N PHE A 30 9.36 -13.23 -10.14
CA PHE A 30 8.70 -12.76 -8.91
C PHE A 30 7.18 -12.90 -9.00
N ARG A 31 6.61 -12.71 -10.21
CA ARG A 31 5.19 -12.96 -10.47
C ARG A 31 4.80 -14.40 -10.13
N GLN A 32 5.55 -15.38 -10.63
CA GLN A 32 5.26 -16.79 -10.43
C GLN A 32 5.47 -17.21 -8.97
N GLN A 33 6.48 -16.65 -8.28
CA GLN A 33 6.74 -16.97 -6.87
C GLN A 33 5.62 -16.52 -5.93
N ASN A 34 4.88 -15.48 -6.32
CA ASN A 34 3.85 -14.86 -5.49
C ASN A 34 2.45 -15.00 -6.11
N ASP A 35 2.27 -15.91 -7.07
CA ASP A 35 0.99 -16.16 -7.75
C ASP A 35 0.30 -14.87 -8.24
N LEU A 36 1.09 -13.95 -8.81
CA LEU A 36 0.60 -12.66 -9.27
C LEU A 36 -0.08 -12.78 -10.64
N VAL A 37 -1.29 -12.25 -10.73
CA VAL A 37 -2.10 -12.19 -11.95
C VAL A 37 -2.42 -10.75 -12.32
N ASP A 38 -2.72 -10.52 -13.60
CA ASP A 38 -3.11 -9.19 -14.09
C ASP A 38 -4.37 -8.68 -13.39
N PHE A 39 -4.34 -7.40 -13.02
CA PHE A 39 -5.42 -6.75 -12.29
C PHE A 39 -5.74 -5.38 -12.87
N ALA A 40 -7.01 -5.00 -12.82
CA ALA A 40 -7.46 -3.66 -13.17
C ALA A 40 -7.89 -2.93 -11.88
N PRO A 41 -7.06 -2.01 -11.34
CA PRO A 41 -7.43 -1.26 -10.16
C PRO A 41 -8.69 -0.42 -10.38
N PRO A 42 -9.54 -0.23 -9.35
CA PRO A 42 -10.68 0.65 -9.46
C PRO A 42 -10.28 2.08 -9.82
N ALA A 43 -11.10 2.77 -10.62
CA ALA A 43 -10.82 4.15 -11.05
C ALA A 43 -10.60 5.12 -9.86
N TRP A 44 -11.42 4.99 -8.81
CA TRP A 44 -11.30 5.82 -7.60
C TRP A 44 -9.96 5.64 -6.88
N PHE A 45 -9.33 4.47 -6.99
CA PHE A 45 -8.01 4.22 -6.44
C PHE A 45 -6.94 4.97 -7.24
N LEU A 46 -7.03 4.90 -8.57
CA LEU A 46 -6.10 5.58 -9.48
C LEU A 46 -6.19 7.11 -9.36
N GLU A 47 -7.40 7.65 -9.17
CA GLU A 47 -7.65 9.08 -8.99
C GLU A 47 -7.26 9.59 -7.59
N GLY A 48 -7.26 8.72 -6.59
CA GLY A 48 -6.98 9.07 -5.22
C GLY A 48 -5.50 9.31 -4.92
N HIS A 49 -5.25 10.03 -3.84
CA HIS A 49 -3.92 10.32 -3.32
C HIS A 49 -3.45 9.17 -2.42
N PHE A 50 -2.15 9.13 -2.13
CA PHE A 50 -1.59 8.06 -1.31
C PHE A 50 -0.54 8.58 -0.32
N VAL A 51 -0.44 7.87 0.80
CA VAL A 51 0.68 7.99 1.76
C VAL A 51 1.74 6.95 1.43
N ALA A 52 2.98 7.15 1.90
CA ALA A 52 4.10 6.27 1.52
C ALA A 52 4.98 5.83 2.72
N ARG A 53 4.36 5.76 3.90
CA ARG A 53 5.01 5.34 5.15
C ARG A 53 3.95 4.73 6.06
N GLU A 54 4.22 3.53 6.59
CA GLU A 54 3.29 2.81 7.46
C GLU A 54 3.02 3.59 8.75
N VAL A 55 4.08 4.02 9.44
CA VAL A 55 3.97 4.74 10.72
C VAL A 55 4.35 6.20 10.54
N GLY A 56 3.43 7.09 10.92
CA GLY A 56 3.61 8.53 10.89
C GLY A 56 3.99 9.08 9.51
N PRO A 57 3.23 8.79 8.43
CA PRO A 57 3.47 9.43 7.13
C PRO A 57 3.42 10.95 7.28
N HIS A 58 4.41 11.61 6.68
CA HIS A 58 4.55 13.06 6.73
C HIS A 58 3.79 13.71 5.58
N TYR A 59 3.68 13.02 4.46
CA TYR A 59 3.17 13.59 3.23
C TYR A 59 2.01 12.79 2.67
N LEU A 60 1.11 13.54 2.03
CA LEU A 60 0.18 12.99 1.05
C LEU A 60 0.71 13.32 -0.35
N PHE A 61 0.94 12.29 -1.15
CA PHE A 61 1.44 12.42 -2.51
C PHE A 61 0.32 12.68 -3.50
N GLY A 62 0.66 12.99 -4.76
CA GLY A 62 -0.34 13.16 -5.83
C GLY A 62 -1.16 11.89 -6.11
N SER A 63 -2.00 11.94 -7.15
CA SER A 63 -2.81 10.78 -7.50
C SER A 63 -1.95 9.58 -7.88
N VAL A 64 -2.45 8.36 -7.65
CA VAL A 64 -1.75 7.13 -8.07
C VAL A 64 -1.55 7.12 -9.59
N ALA A 65 -2.53 7.61 -10.36
CA ALA A 65 -2.42 7.72 -11.81
C ALA A 65 -1.28 8.66 -12.26
N ASP A 66 -1.12 9.81 -11.59
CA ASP A 66 -0.02 10.74 -11.89
C ASP A 66 1.33 10.13 -11.51
N PHE A 67 1.37 9.36 -10.41
CA PHE A 67 2.56 8.61 -10.03
C PHE A 67 2.95 7.59 -11.11
N VAL A 68 2.03 6.74 -11.56
CA VAL A 68 2.28 5.77 -12.63
C VAL A 68 2.79 6.45 -13.90
N LYS A 69 2.17 7.56 -14.32
CA LYS A 69 2.63 8.34 -15.48
C LYS A 69 4.05 8.87 -15.28
N SER A 70 4.39 9.29 -14.06
CA SER A 70 5.72 9.83 -13.74
C SER A 70 6.84 8.80 -13.87
N LEU A 71 6.55 7.50 -13.78
CA LEU A 71 7.55 6.43 -13.94
C LEU A 71 8.10 6.35 -15.37
N ASN A 72 7.38 6.88 -16.36
CA ASN A 72 7.82 6.99 -17.76
C ASN A 72 8.39 5.69 -18.35
N CYS A 73 7.78 4.56 -17.99
CA CYS A 73 8.14 3.23 -18.45
C CYS A 73 6.88 2.36 -18.59
N PRO A 74 6.94 1.22 -19.29
CA PRO A 74 5.86 0.25 -19.28
C PRO A 74 5.56 -0.23 -17.86
N THR A 75 4.27 -0.29 -17.52
CA THR A 75 3.79 -0.75 -16.21
C THR A 75 2.65 -1.75 -16.35
N ALA A 76 2.53 -2.66 -15.40
CA ALA A 76 1.40 -3.57 -15.25
C ALA A 76 0.91 -3.58 -13.81
N TRP A 77 -0.41 -3.64 -13.63
CA TRP A 77 -1.03 -3.82 -12.32
C TRP A 77 -1.29 -5.30 -12.08
N LEU A 78 -0.92 -5.76 -10.90
CA LEU A 78 -1.00 -7.16 -10.51
C LEU A 78 -1.62 -7.30 -9.11
N ILE A 79 -2.14 -8.48 -8.84
CA ILE A 79 -2.68 -8.90 -7.54
C ILE A 79 -2.36 -10.38 -7.33
N GLU A 80 -2.27 -10.83 -6.09
CA GLU A 80 -2.21 -12.27 -5.78
C GLU A 80 -3.55 -12.93 -6.14
N ASP A 81 -3.52 -14.09 -6.81
CA ASP A 81 -4.73 -14.81 -7.26
C ASP A 81 -5.74 -15.03 -6.12
N ALA A 82 -5.24 -15.45 -4.94
CA ALA A 82 -6.08 -15.64 -3.76
C ALA A 82 -6.73 -14.33 -3.26
N GLU A 83 -6.04 -13.20 -3.37
CA GLU A 83 -6.56 -11.89 -2.97
C GLU A 83 -7.58 -11.36 -4.00
N ALA A 84 -7.37 -11.62 -5.30
CA ALA A 84 -8.37 -11.35 -6.34
C ALA A 84 -9.68 -12.11 -6.07
N ALA A 85 -9.58 -13.42 -5.78
CA ALA A 85 -10.75 -14.24 -5.46
C ALA A 85 -11.47 -13.76 -4.18
N ARG A 86 -10.71 -13.30 -3.18
CA ARG A 86 -11.28 -12.69 -1.97
C ARG A 86 -11.98 -11.36 -2.29
N GLN A 87 -11.39 -10.53 -3.14
CA GLN A 87 -11.97 -9.26 -3.56
C GLN A 87 -13.30 -9.47 -4.27
N GLU A 88 -13.37 -10.40 -5.23
CA GLU A 88 -14.58 -10.69 -5.96
C GLU A 88 -15.71 -11.16 -5.01
N ARG A 89 -15.37 -12.05 -4.06
CA ARG A 89 -16.33 -12.55 -3.06
C ARG A 89 -16.85 -11.42 -2.17
N LEU A 90 -15.97 -10.60 -1.59
CA LEU A 90 -16.36 -9.53 -0.67
C LEU A 90 -17.09 -8.39 -1.39
N ALA A 91 -16.77 -8.12 -2.66
CA ALA A 91 -17.50 -7.18 -3.50
C ALA A 91 -18.96 -7.62 -3.69
N LYS A 92 -19.22 -8.92 -3.91
CA LYS A 92 -20.59 -9.49 -3.97
C LYS A 92 -21.37 -9.32 -2.66
N GLU A 93 -20.67 -9.27 -1.54
CA GLU A 93 -21.25 -9.01 -0.21
C GLU A 93 -21.40 -7.50 0.11
N GLY A 94 -21.00 -6.62 -0.81
CA GLY A 94 -21.01 -5.17 -0.59
C GLY A 94 -20.02 -4.69 0.47
N LYS A 95 -18.99 -5.50 0.77
CA LYS A 95 -17.97 -5.17 1.77
C LYS A 95 -16.78 -4.49 1.12
N ASN A 96 -16.42 -3.34 1.68
CA ASN A 96 -15.17 -2.67 1.39
C ASN A 96 -14.11 -3.12 2.39
N PHE A 97 -12.89 -3.38 1.92
CA PHE A 97 -11.79 -3.85 2.75
C PHE A 97 -10.45 -3.44 2.14
N GLU A 98 -9.38 -3.45 2.94
CA GLU A 98 -8.03 -3.20 2.45
C GLU A 98 -7.44 -4.45 1.79
N TYR A 99 -6.78 -4.27 0.65
CA TYR A 99 -6.09 -5.32 -0.08
C TYR A 99 -4.82 -4.82 -0.74
N THR A 100 -3.89 -5.73 -0.99
CA THR A 100 -2.59 -5.41 -1.60
C THR A 100 -2.66 -5.58 -3.10
N ILE A 101 -2.08 -4.65 -3.84
CA ILE A 101 -1.81 -4.76 -5.27
C ILE A 101 -0.37 -4.32 -5.56
N TYR A 102 0.13 -4.76 -6.71
CA TYR A 102 1.50 -4.54 -7.14
C TYR A 102 1.48 -3.74 -8.44
N LEU A 103 2.21 -2.63 -8.49
CA LEU A 103 2.55 -1.97 -9.74
C LEU A 103 3.93 -2.48 -10.16
N GLU A 104 3.96 -3.36 -11.15
CA GLU A 104 5.20 -3.71 -11.82
C GLU A 104 5.58 -2.59 -12.78
N ALA A 105 6.82 -2.11 -12.68
CA ALA A 105 7.40 -1.12 -13.57
C ALA A 105 8.73 -1.64 -14.13
N ALA A 106 8.94 -1.49 -15.44
CA ALA A 106 10.18 -1.89 -16.07
C ALA A 106 11.36 -1.03 -15.57
N GLY A 107 12.41 -1.68 -15.06
CA GLY A 107 13.66 -1.04 -14.62
C GLY A 107 14.88 -1.55 -15.40
N PRO A 108 16.02 -0.84 -15.33
CA PRO A 108 17.23 -1.20 -16.07
C PRO A 108 17.90 -2.50 -15.59
N ALA A 109 17.71 -2.88 -14.32
CA ALA A 109 18.23 -4.11 -13.73
C ALA A 109 17.20 -5.26 -13.73
N GLY A 110 15.96 -4.98 -14.09
CA GLY A 110 14.81 -5.86 -13.91
C GLY A 110 13.57 -5.08 -13.50
N PRO A 111 12.42 -5.76 -13.34
CA PRO A 111 11.21 -5.13 -12.86
C PRO A 111 11.36 -4.63 -11.41
N VAL A 112 10.76 -3.48 -11.13
CA VAL A 112 10.55 -2.96 -9.78
C VAL A 112 9.07 -3.06 -9.46
N TYR A 113 8.72 -3.63 -8.31
CA TYR A 113 7.33 -3.71 -7.87
C TYR A 113 7.07 -2.67 -6.79
N TRP A 114 6.15 -1.74 -7.04
CA TRP A 114 5.66 -0.78 -6.06
C TRP A 114 4.41 -1.36 -5.40
N VAL A 115 4.51 -1.67 -4.11
CA VAL A 115 3.46 -2.44 -3.41
C VAL A 115 2.52 -1.49 -2.68
N PHE A 116 1.28 -1.42 -3.17
CA PHE A 116 0.23 -0.58 -2.63
C PHE A 116 -0.76 -1.39 -1.80
N VAL A 117 -1.17 -0.83 -0.67
CA VAL A 117 -2.42 -1.19 -0.02
C VAL A 117 -3.52 -0.26 -0.52
N VAL A 118 -4.58 -0.82 -1.07
CA VAL A 118 -5.77 -0.09 -1.48
C VAL A 118 -6.62 0.22 -0.25
N LEU A 119 -6.93 1.49 -0.05
CA LEU A 119 -7.59 2.03 1.13
C LEU A 119 -9.01 2.51 0.76
N PRO A 120 -10.08 1.77 1.10
CA PRO A 120 -11.44 2.14 0.71
C PRO A 120 -12.12 3.14 1.68
N HIS A 121 -11.34 3.78 2.56
CA HIS A 121 -11.84 4.64 3.63
C HIS A 121 -12.39 5.93 3.07
N LYS A 122 -13.59 6.32 3.52
CA LYS A 122 -14.27 7.54 3.05
C LYS A 122 -13.82 8.78 3.81
N ASN A 123 -13.20 8.61 4.97
CA ASN A 123 -12.77 9.70 5.84
C ASN A 123 -11.60 9.26 6.75
N ALA A 124 -10.96 10.24 7.39
CA ALA A 124 -9.83 10.00 8.28
C ALA A 124 -10.19 9.15 9.51
N GLN A 125 -11.45 9.18 9.96
CA GLN A 125 -11.92 8.38 11.09
C GLN A 125 -11.98 6.90 10.73
N GLU A 126 -12.55 6.53 9.58
CA GLU A 126 -12.55 5.16 9.06
C GLU A 126 -11.12 4.64 8.89
N TRP A 127 -10.25 5.46 8.30
CA TRP A 127 -8.83 5.15 8.17
C TRP A 127 -8.18 4.84 9.53
N PHE A 128 -8.43 5.68 10.55
CA PHE A 128 -7.86 5.50 11.87
C PHE A 128 -8.43 4.28 12.62
N GLU A 129 -9.74 4.03 12.52
CA GLU A 129 -10.37 2.88 13.17
C GLU A 129 -9.86 1.55 12.60
N GLU A 130 -9.59 1.49 11.29
CA GLU A 130 -8.94 0.32 10.68
C GLU A 130 -7.57 0.06 11.32
N ARG A 131 -6.71 1.08 11.44
CA ARG A 131 -5.40 0.95 12.13
C ARG A 131 -5.57 0.61 13.61
N ARG A 132 -6.59 1.16 14.25
CA ARG A 132 -6.89 0.90 15.67
C ARG A 132 -7.28 -0.55 15.91
N SER A 133 -7.94 -1.21 14.95
CA SER A 133 -8.29 -2.63 15.07
C SER A 133 -7.04 -3.51 15.27
N TYR A 134 -5.94 -3.17 14.60
CA TYR A 134 -4.66 -3.89 14.69
C TYR A 134 -3.78 -3.42 15.88
N HIS A 135 -3.65 -2.11 16.06
CA HIS A 135 -2.70 -1.53 17.04
C HIS A 135 -3.32 -1.21 18.40
N ARG A 136 -4.63 -1.38 18.56
CA ARG A 136 -5.40 -1.21 19.80
C ARG A 136 -5.06 0.12 20.49
N SER A 137 -4.61 0.07 21.75
CA SER A 137 -4.30 1.25 22.55
C SER A 137 -3.10 2.06 22.02
N LYS A 138 -2.21 1.46 21.22
CA LYS A 138 -1.05 2.15 20.64
C LYS A 138 -1.40 2.99 19.41
N ALA A 139 -2.56 2.76 18.80
CA ALA A 139 -2.94 3.41 17.55
C ALA A 139 -2.92 4.95 17.64
N LYS A 140 -3.41 5.51 18.75
CA LYS A 140 -3.41 6.97 18.95
C LYS A 140 -1.99 7.56 18.95
N ALA A 141 -1.04 6.86 19.55
CA ALA A 141 0.36 7.30 19.61
C ALA A 141 1.04 7.25 18.23
N TYR A 142 0.71 6.25 17.41
CA TYR A 142 1.32 6.07 16.09
C TYR A 142 0.64 6.87 14.99
N TYR A 143 -0.67 7.04 15.07
CA TYR A 143 -1.48 7.52 13.94
C TYR A 143 -2.32 8.76 14.25
N GLY A 144 -2.37 9.22 15.50
CA GLY A 144 -3.23 10.35 15.88
C GLY A 144 -2.90 11.65 15.14
N GLN A 145 -1.61 11.95 14.97
CA GLN A 145 -1.19 13.12 14.18
C GLN A 145 -1.57 12.96 12.70
N THR A 146 -1.33 11.78 12.13
CA THR A 146 -1.69 11.47 10.74
C THR A 146 -3.19 11.57 10.53
N GLN A 147 -4.02 11.07 11.45
CA GLN A 147 -5.47 11.20 11.39
C GLN A 147 -5.90 12.66 11.25
N SER A 148 -5.39 13.54 12.13
CA SER A 148 -5.71 14.97 12.05
C SER A 148 -5.19 15.64 10.78
N GLY A 149 -4.03 15.21 10.26
CA GLY A 149 -3.49 15.68 8.99
C GLY A 149 -4.39 15.28 7.81
N LEU A 150 -4.83 14.02 7.78
CA LEU A 150 -5.74 13.50 6.75
C LEU A 150 -7.10 14.19 6.81
N GLU A 151 -7.63 14.45 8.01
CA GLU A 151 -8.89 15.16 8.19
C GLU A 151 -8.84 16.55 7.55
N ARG A 152 -7.76 17.31 7.76
CA ARG A 152 -7.55 18.61 7.13
C ARG A 152 -7.38 18.51 5.61
N ALA A 153 -6.55 17.57 5.14
CA ALA A 153 -6.36 17.34 3.71
C ALA A 153 -7.69 17.02 3.00
N MET A 154 -8.54 16.19 3.63
CA MET A 154 -9.86 15.83 3.11
C MET A 154 -10.86 17.00 3.15
N ALA A 155 -10.81 17.83 4.19
CA ALA A 155 -11.59 19.07 4.23
C ALA A 155 -11.23 20.05 3.10
N GLU A 156 -10.01 19.96 2.58
CA GLU A 156 -9.56 20.70 1.40
C GLU A 156 -9.81 19.98 0.06
N GLY A 157 -10.55 18.87 0.07
CA GLY A 157 -10.96 18.13 -1.13
C GLY A 157 -9.95 17.09 -1.64
N LEU A 158 -8.94 16.72 -0.84
CA LEU A 158 -8.04 15.61 -1.16
C LEU A 158 -8.66 14.28 -0.70
N THR A 159 -8.40 13.21 -1.45
CA THR A 159 -8.89 11.86 -1.13
C THR A 159 -7.71 10.94 -0.90
N VAL A 160 -7.77 10.08 0.13
CA VAL A 160 -6.74 9.07 0.37
C VAL A 160 -7.28 7.73 -0.10
N ALA A 161 -6.64 7.14 -1.10
CA ALA A 161 -7.05 5.85 -1.66
C ALA A 161 -5.98 4.78 -1.56
N GLY A 162 -4.73 5.13 -1.22
CA GLY A 162 -3.63 4.17 -1.18
C GLY A 162 -2.60 4.43 -0.09
N GLU A 163 -1.88 3.37 0.26
CA GLU A 163 -0.64 3.41 1.02
C GLU A 163 0.44 2.64 0.25
N LEU A 164 1.47 3.32 -0.23
CA LEU A 164 2.67 2.67 -0.77
C LEU A 164 3.51 2.15 0.41
N ARG A 165 3.55 0.83 0.59
CA ARG A 165 4.10 0.23 1.81
C ARG A 165 5.58 -0.13 1.67
N PHE A 166 5.97 -0.69 0.53
CA PHE A 166 7.37 -1.00 0.21
C PHE A 166 7.57 -1.15 -1.30
N LEU A 167 8.83 -1.25 -1.69
CA LEU A 167 9.24 -1.62 -3.04
C LEU A 167 9.82 -3.04 -2.99
N VAL A 168 9.72 -3.77 -4.09
CA VAL A 168 10.50 -4.97 -4.34
C VAL A 168 11.43 -4.69 -5.52
N GLU A 169 12.73 -4.85 -5.28
CA GLU A 169 13.80 -4.68 -6.26
C GLU A 169 14.58 -6.01 -6.28
N ASP A 170 14.88 -6.54 -7.47
CA ASP A 170 15.61 -7.80 -7.64
C ASP A 170 14.97 -8.99 -6.88
N GLY A 171 13.63 -9.01 -6.80
CA GLY A 171 12.86 -10.03 -6.09
C GLY A 171 12.97 -9.95 -4.56
N GLN A 172 13.54 -8.88 -4.01
CA GLN A 172 13.70 -8.67 -2.56
C GLN A 172 13.00 -7.38 -2.11
N VAL A 173 12.46 -7.39 -0.90
CA VAL A 173 11.88 -6.18 -0.30
C VAL A 173 12.98 -5.16 -0.05
N SER A 174 12.80 -3.96 -0.61
CA SER A 174 13.72 -2.85 -0.43
C SER A 174 13.66 -2.33 1.01
N LEU A 175 14.82 -2.09 1.62
CA LEU A 175 14.93 -1.49 2.95
C LEU A 175 14.72 0.03 2.94
N LYS A 176 14.55 0.63 1.76
CA LYS A 176 14.33 2.06 1.59
C LYS A 176 12.92 2.43 2.05
N VAL A 177 12.78 3.58 2.71
CA VAL A 177 11.48 4.13 3.06
C VAL A 177 10.80 4.68 1.80
N PRO A 178 9.60 4.24 1.41
CA PRO A 178 9.00 4.66 0.14
C PRO A 178 8.79 6.18 0.04
N GLU A 179 8.38 6.84 1.13
CA GLU A 179 8.29 8.30 1.20
C GLU A 179 9.61 9.00 0.83
N GLU A 180 10.75 8.48 1.26
CA GLU A 180 12.07 9.04 0.93
C GLU A 180 12.45 8.76 -0.52
N VAL A 181 12.13 7.57 -1.03
CA VAL A 181 12.33 7.21 -2.44
C VAL A 181 11.54 8.12 -3.35
N LEU A 182 10.29 8.44 -3.02
CA LEU A 182 9.45 9.35 -3.80
C LEU A 182 10.01 10.78 -3.82
N MET A 183 10.45 11.28 -2.66
CA MET A 183 10.94 12.65 -2.52
C MET A 183 12.30 12.86 -3.18
N GLN A 184 13.21 11.88 -3.09
CA GLN A 184 14.61 12.03 -3.52
C GLN A 184 14.88 11.35 -4.86
N GLY A 185 14.42 10.11 -5.03
CA GLY A 185 14.73 9.26 -6.18
C GLY A 185 13.78 9.50 -7.34
N ALA A 186 12.50 9.18 -7.15
CA ALA A 186 11.47 9.32 -8.19
C ALA A 186 11.05 10.78 -8.44
N LYS A 187 11.39 11.69 -7.52
CA LYS A 187 11.02 13.12 -7.54
C LYS A 187 9.53 13.33 -7.79
N PHE A 188 8.69 12.45 -7.25
CA PHE A 188 7.24 12.60 -7.30
C PHE A 188 6.82 13.47 -6.11
N PRO A 189 6.42 14.73 -6.33
CA PRO A 189 6.27 15.70 -5.26
C PRO A 189 5.05 15.37 -4.38
N ALA A 190 5.21 15.59 -3.08
CA ALA A 190 4.10 15.66 -2.16
C ALA A 190 3.16 16.83 -2.53
N ARG A 191 1.87 16.66 -2.27
CA ARG A 191 0.83 17.70 -2.46
C ARG A 191 0.39 18.34 -1.15
N TYR A 192 0.63 17.65 -0.03
CA TYR A 192 0.19 18.09 1.27
C TYR A 192 1.17 17.62 2.35
N ASP A 193 1.46 18.50 3.30
CA ASP A 193 2.16 18.18 4.54
C ASP A 193 1.15 17.85 5.64
N LEU A 194 1.13 16.58 6.05
CA LEU A 194 0.19 16.07 7.06
C LEU A 194 0.55 16.53 8.47
N ARG A 195 1.81 16.87 8.73
CA ARG A 195 2.25 17.36 10.04
C ARG A 195 1.84 18.82 10.22
N ASP A 196 2.15 19.65 9.23
CA ASP A 196 1.85 21.08 9.24
C ASP A 196 0.39 21.36 8.89
N GLY A 197 -0.30 20.45 8.20
CA GLY A 197 -1.68 20.64 7.78
C GLY A 197 -1.85 21.68 6.68
N LYS A 198 -1.00 21.63 5.64
CA LYS A 198 -1.02 22.59 4.53
C LYS A 198 -0.66 21.96 3.20
N ARG A 199 -1.16 22.53 2.11
CA ARG A 199 -0.74 22.22 0.73
C ARG A 199 0.71 22.65 0.46
N LEU A 200 1.35 21.93 -0.47
CA LEU A 200 2.71 22.15 -0.96
C LEU A 200 2.73 22.58 -2.43
#